data_AF-A0A3M1F3L8-F1
#
_entry.id   AF-A0A3M1F3L8-F1
#
_cell.length_a   1.000
_cell.length_b   1.000
_cell.length_c   1.000
_cell.angle_alpha   90.00
_cell.angle_beta   90.00
_cell.angle_gamma   90.00
#
_symmetry.space_group_name_H-M   'P 1'
#
loop_
_entity.id
_entity.type
_entity.pdbx_description
1 polymer ?
#
loop_
_entity_poly.entity_id
_entity_poly.type
_entity_poly.pdbx_seq_one_letter_code
_entity_poly.pdbx_strand_id
1 'polypeptide(L)'
;MVIIPTMEQVYPQVWAQTLRRRPALQAERWDLTLPNRRLADILRRNRIPYLDLLPVFREAAARPGAPLLYLPRNQHWNESGHRLAGDAVFDFVRESGLLPGE
;
A
#
# COMPACT_ATOMS: atom_id res chain seq x y z
N MET A 1 -3.19 -5.79 12.09
CA MET A 1 -1.99 -5.18 11.50
C MET A 1 -2.35 -4.56 10.17
N VAL A 2 -1.81 -3.40 9.81
CA VAL A 2 -2.04 -2.77 8.49
C VAL A 2 -0.70 -2.66 7.77
N ILE A 3 -0.61 -3.20 6.55
CA ILE A 3 0.58 -3.10 5.70
C ILE A 3 0.41 -1.86 4.81
N ILE A 4 1.30 -0.88 5.02
CA ILE A 4 1.27 0.43 4.37
C ILE A 4 2.11 0.38 3.08
N PRO A 5 1.53 0.64 1.90
CA PRO A 5 2.28 0.70 0.66
C PRO A 5 3.10 1.98 0.52
N THR A 6 4.26 1.88 -0.14
CA THR A 6 5.03 3.06 -0.56
C THR A 6 4.51 3.62 -1.89
N MET A 7 4.81 4.89 -2.17
CA MET A 7 4.43 5.53 -3.43
C MET A 7 5.01 4.80 -4.67
N GLU A 8 6.20 4.20 -4.57
CA GLU A 8 6.82 3.42 -5.64
C GLU A 8 6.07 2.12 -5.93
N GLN A 9 5.45 1.52 -4.91
CA GLN A 9 4.63 0.32 -5.09
C GLN A 9 3.29 0.66 -5.75
N VAL A 10 2.74 1.84 -5.48
CA VAL A 10 1.44 2.30 -5.99
C VAL A 10 1.54 2.89 -7.39
N TYR A 11 2.56 3.70 -7.67
CA TYR A 11 2.71 4.46 -8.91
C TYR A 11 3.90 3.98 -9.74
N PRO A 12 3.68 3.24 -10.85
CA PRO A 12 4.75 2.75 -11.71
C PRO A 12 5.69 3.86 -12.24
N GLN A 13 5.14 5.05 -12.51
CA GLN A 13 5.90 6.21 -12.96
C GLN A 13 6.90 6.72 -11.91
N VAL A 14 6.55 6.60 -10.62
CA VAL A 14 7.44 6.97 -9.52
C VAL A 14 8.57 5.95 -9.42
N TRP A 15 8.26 4.65 -9.50
CA TRP A 15 9.30 3.62 -9.53
C TRP A 15 10.26 3.78 -10.72
N ALA A 16 9.72 4.03 -11.92
CA ALA A 16 10.52 4.30 -13.10
C ALA A 16 11.43 5.53 -12.91
N GLN A 17 10.94 6.58 -12.24
CA GLN A 17 11.75 7.74 -11.89
C GLN A 17 12.85 7.40 -10.88
N THR A 18 12.56 6.57 -9.87
CA THR A 18 13.55 6.08 -8.90
C THR A 18 14.67 5.33 -9.60
N LEU A 19 14.34 4.41 -10.52
CA LEU A 19 15.33 3.70 -11.33
C LEU A 19 16.18 4.65 -12.19
N ARG A 20 15.58 5.66 -12.82
CA ARG A 20 16.33 6.67 -13.60
C ARG A 20 17.30 7.47 -12.72
N ARG A 21 16.91 7.79 -11.49
CA ARG A 21 17.73 8.56 -10.54
C ARG A 21 18.81 7.72 -9.86
N ARG A 22 18.68 6.40 -9.87
CA ARG A 22 19.61 5.47 -9.22
C ARG A 22 19.98 4.34 -10.19
N PRO A 23 20.89 4.59 -11.16
CA PRO A 23 21.25 3.61 -12.19
C PRO A 23 21.74 2.27 -11.63
N ALA A 24 22.40 2.26 -10.47
CA ALA A 24 22.83 1.03 -9.80
C ALA A 24 21.66 0.06 -9.50
N LEU A 25 20.44 0.56 -9.29
CA LEU A 25 19.27 -0.30 -9.08
C LEU A 25 18.77 -0.95 -10.37
N GLN A 26 19.15 -0.45 -11.56
CA GLN A 26 18.70 -1.01 -12.84
C GLN A 26 19.38 -2.33 -13.17
N ALA A 27 20.51 -2.64 -12.53
CA ALA A 27 21.22 -3.92 -12.71
C ALA A 27 20.43 -5.11 -12.13
N GLU A 28 19.41 -4.85 -11.33
CA GLU A 28 18.65 -5.86 -10.60
C GLU A 28 17.18 -5.89 -11.03
N ARG A 29 16.55 -7.06 -10.91
CA ARG A 29 15.12 -7.21 -11.16
C ARG A 29 14.36 -7.13 -9.83
N TRP A 30 13.56 -6.07 -9.68
CA TRP A 30 12.84 -5.80 -8.43
C TRP A 30 11.42 -6.32 -8.44
N ASP A 31 11.09 -7.14 -7.45
CA ASP A 31 9.71 -7.47 -7.10
C ASP A 31 9.25 -6.60 -5.94
N LEU A 32 8.62 -5.48 -6.26
CA LEU A 32 8.16 -4.53 -5.27
C LEU A 32 7.07 -5.08 -4.34
N THR A 33 6.46 -6.23 -4.66
CA THR A 33 5.40 -6.86 -3.84
C THR A 33 5.94 -7.94 -2.91
N LEU A 34 7.19 -8.36 -3.09
CA LEU A 34 7.82 -9.40 -2.28
C LEU A 34 7.83 -9.06 -0.78
N PRO A 35 8.12 -7.81 -0.34
CA PRO A 35 8.05 -7.47 1.08
C PRO A 35 6.66 -7.68 1.68
N ASN A 36 5.60 -7.22 1.00
CA ASN A 36 4.22 -7.39 1.45
C ASN A 36 3.85 -8.86 1.58
N ARG A 37 4.21 -9.70 0.59
CA ARG A 37 3.94 -11.15 0.63
C ARG A 37 4.68 -11.84 1.78
N ARG A 38 5.96 -11.52 1.98
CA ARG A 38 6.73 -12.08 3.11
C ARG A 38 6.14 -11.69 4.47
N LEU A 39 5.74 -10.44 4.64
CA LEU A 39 5.10 -9.98 5.87
C LEU A 39 3.73 -10.65 6.07
N ALA A 40 2.90 -10.73 5.02
CA ALA A 40 1.63 -11.42 5.05
C ALA A 40 1.80 -12.90 5.48
N ASP A 41 2.81 -13.61 4.96
CA ASP A 41 3.07 -15.00 5.34
C ASP A 41 3.51 -15.15 6.80
N ILE A 42 4.26 -14.20 7.34
CA ILE A 42 4.59 -14.16 8.78
C ILE A 42 3.32 -13.94 9.60
N LEU A 43 2.48 -12.98 9.23
CA LEU A 43 1.24 -12.64 9.95
C LEU A 43 0.24 -13.80 9.93
N ARG A 44 0.05 -14.46 8.78
CA ARG A 44 -0.78 -15.67 8.64
C ARG A 44 -0.32 -16.79 9.56
N ARG A 45 0.98 -17.11 9.56
CA ARG A 45 1.55 -18.18 10.41
C ARG A 45 1.34 -17.92 11.90
N ASN A 46 1.34 -16.64 12.30
CA ASN A 46 1.11 -16.23 13.68
C ASN A 46 -0.37 -15.96 13.99
N ARG A 47 -1.30 -16.24 13.06
CA ARG A 47 -2.74 -15.97 13.20
C ARG A 47 -3.05 -14.51 13.57
N ILE A 48 -2.26 -13.57 13.07
CA ILE A 48 -2.49 -12.14 13.27
C ILE A 48 -3.34 -11.62 12.11
N PRO A 49 -4.56 -11.10 12.36
CA PRO A 49 -5.37 -10.47 11.32
C PRO A 49 -4.64 -9.28 10.70
N TYR A 50 -4.66 -9.18 9.37
CA TYR A 50 -4.00 -8.10 8.68
C TYR A 50 -4.72 -7.66 7.41
N LEU A 51 -4.53 -6.38 7.08
CA LEU A 51 -4.97 -5.75 5.84
C LEU A 51 -3.74 -5.29 5.06
N ASP A 52 -3.62 -5.72 3.79
CA ASP A 52 -2.65 -5.15 2.86
C ASP A 52 -3.33 -4.05 2.05
N LEU A 53 -2.89 -2.80 2.22
CA LEU A 53 -3.47 -1.65 1.51
C LEU A 53 -2.93 -1.51 0.08
N LEU A 54 -1.90 -2.25 -0.32
CA LEU A 54 -1.31 -2.11 -1.66
C LEU A 54 -2.33 -2.34 -2.80
N PRO A 55 -3.16 -3.41 -2.78
CA PRO A 55 -4.19 -3.61 -3.81
C PRO A 55 -5.22 -2.46 -3.84
N VAL A 56 -5.68 -2.02 -2.67
CA VAL A 56 -6.67 -0.92 -2.53
C VAL A 56 -6.14 0.38 -3.12
N PHE A 57 -4.90 0.74 -2.78
CA PHE A 57 -4.27 1.96 -3.28
C PHE A 57 -3.98 1.90 -4.77
N ARG A 58 -3.56 0.76 -5.30
CA ARG A 58 -3.33 0.57 -6.75
C ARG A 58 -4.63 0.71 -7.53
N GLU A 59 -5.70 0.09 -7.06
CA GLU A 59 -7.00 0.17 -7.72
C GLU A 59 -7.50 1.62 -7.75
N ALA A 60 -7.48 2.31 -6.60
CA ALA A 60 -7.91 3.70 -6.52
C ALA A 60 -7.05 4.62 -7.42
N ALA A 61 -5.74 4.44 -7.42
CA ALA A 61 -4.81 5.23 -8.23
C ALA A 61 -4.93 4.98 -9.75
N ALA A 62 -5.42 3.80 -10.16
CA ALA A 62 -5.56 3.44 -11.57
C ALA A 62 -6.85 3.99 -12.22
N ARG A 63 -7.79 4.52 -11.42
CA ARG A 63 -9.06 5.05 -11.95
C ARG A 63 -8.82 6.31 -12.80
N PRO A 64 -9.49 6.46 -13.95
CA PRO A 64 -9.38 7.67 -14.76
C PRO A 64 -9.73 8.93 -13.95
N GLY A 65 -8.85 9.93 -13.96
CA GLY A 65 -9.05 11.18 -13.22
C GLY A 65 -8.89 11.06 -11.70
N ALA A 66 -8.38 9.93 -11.19
CA ALA A 66 -8.13 9.77 -9.76
C ALA A 66 -7.16 10.84 -9.24
N PRO A 67 -7.45 11.46 -8.07
CA PRO A 67 -6.48 12.33 -7.41
C PRO A 67 -5.28 11.50 -6.96
N LEU A 68 -4.12 12.17 -6.81
CA LEU A 68 -2.98 11.56 -6.12
C LEU A 68 -3.37 11.23 -4.67
N LEU A 69 -2.77 10.17 -4.13
CA LEU A 69 -2.99 9.69 -2.75
C LEU A 69 -1.80 10.02 -1.83
N TYR A 70 -0.74 10.58 -2.39
CA TYR A 70 0.51 10.91 -1.71
C TYR A 70 0.88 12.37 -1.96
N LEU A 71 1.62 12.95 -1.02
CA LEU A 71 2.19 14.29 -1.18
C LEU A 71 3.36 14.24 -2.20
N PRO A 72 3.46 15.15 -3.20
CA PRO A 72 4.41 15.00 -4.31
C PRO A 72 5.90 14.93 -3.96
N ARG A 73 6.31 15.46 -2.80
CA ARG A 73 7.72 15.48 -2.33
C ARG A 73 7.88 14.84 -0.96
N ASN A 74 6.87 14.08 -0.53
CA ASN A 74 6.80 13.52 0.80
C ASN A 74 6.18 12.11 0.70
N GLN A 75 6.82 11.13 1.33
CA GLN A 75 6.39 9.73 1.28
C GLN A 75 5.06 9.47 2.01
N HIS A 76 4.54 10.46 2.74
CA HIS A 76 3.25 10.38 3.43
C HIS A 76 2.07 10.57 2.47
N TRP A 77 0.94 10.00 2.87
CA TRP A 77 -0.33 10.20 2.19
C TRP A 77 -0.80 11.66 2.27
N ASN A 78 -1.60 12.07 1.30
CA ASN A 78 -2.40 13.29 1.43
C ASN A 78 -3.76 12.95 2.05
N GLU A 79 -4.66 13.94 2.15
CA GLU A 79 -6.00 13.74 2.71
C GLU A 79 -6.76 12.60 2.03
N SER A 80 -6.75 12.53 0.70
CA SER A 80 -7.43 11.48 -0.07
C SER A 80 -6.85 10.09 0.22
N GLY A 81 -5.52 9.98 0.34
CA GLY A 81 -4.86 8.72 0.72
C GLY A 81 -5.19 8.29 2.15
N HIS A 82 -5.20 9.23 3.10
CA HIS A 82 -5.64 8.96 4.47
C HIS A 82 -7.09 8.51 4.53
N ARG A 83 -7.99 9.14 3.78
CA ARG A 83 -9.40 8.78 3.71
C ARG A 83 -9.60 7.36 3.17
N LEU A 84 -8.97 7.05 2.04
CA LEU A 84 -9.01 5.71 1.45
C LEU A 84 -8.51 4.63 2.42
N ALA A 85 -7.42 4.89 3.12
CA ALA A 85 -6.90 3.97 4.14
C ALA A 85 -7.86 3.82 5.32
N GLY A 86 -8.46 4.92 5.79
CA GLY A 86 -9.44 4.92 6.88
C GLY A 86 -10.66 4.07 6.55
N ASP A 87 -11.25 4.26 5.37
CA ASP A 87 -12.41 3.50 4.90
C ASP A 87 -12.09 2.00 4.81
N ALA A 88 -10.95 1.65 4.20
CA ALA A 88 -10.51 0.26 4.08
C ALA A 88 -10.21 -0.41 5.44
N VAL A 89 -9.64 0.34 6.40
CA VAL A 89 -9.40 -0.17 7.75
C VAL A 89 -10.71 -0.35 8.51
N PHE A 90 -11.67 0.58 8.36
CA PHE A 90 -12.98 0.46 8.98
C PHE A 90 -13.71 -0.81 8.51
N ASP A 91 -13.77 -1.04 7.19
CA ASP A 91 -14.37 -2.25 6.63
C ASP A 91 -13.66 -3.51 7.10
N PHE A 92 -12.32 -3.51 7.09
CA PHE A 92 -11.54 -4.65 7.58
C PHE A 92 -11.84 -4.97 9.04
N VAL A 93 -11.90 -3.98 9.92
CA VAL A 93 -12.18 -4.18 11.36
C VAL A 93 -13.61 -4.66 11.58
N ARG A 94 -14.58 -4.11 10.83
CA ARG A 94 -15.99 -4.53 10.86
C ARG A 94 -16.16 -5.98 10.41
N GLU A 95 -15.51 -6.39 9.33
CA GLU A 95 -15.65 -7.73 8.74
C GLU A 95 -14.85 -8.81 9.45
N SER A 96 -13.75 -8.43 10.11
CA SER A 96 -12.90 -9.37 10.86
C SER A 96 -13.44 -9.73 12.25
N GLY A 97 -14.57 -9.16 12.67
CA GLY A 97 -15.14 -9.38 14.00
C GLY A 97 -14.24 -8.85 15.14
N LEU A 98 -13.38 -7.88 14.83
CA LEU A 98 -12.48 -7.26 15.80
C LEU A 98 -13.15 -6.14 16.62
N LEU A 99 -14.35 -5.73 16.21
CA LEU A 99 -15.18 -4.83 17.02
C LEU A 99 -15.70 -5.59 18.25
N PRO A 100 -15.70 -4.98 19.45
CA PRO A 100 -16.41 -5.53 20.60
C PRO A 100 -17.87 -5.77 20.20
N GLY A 101 -18.44 -6.91 20.60
CA GLY A 101 -19.86 -7.18 20.36
C GLY A 101 -20.73 -6.10 20.99
N GLU A 102 -21.74 -5.64 20.24
CA GLU A 102 -22.86 -4.86 20.77
C GLU A 102 -23.68 -5.67 21.77
#